data_AF-A0A9Q9F4B5-F1
#
_entry.id   AF-A0A9Q9F4B5-F1
#
_cell.length_a   1.000
_cell.length_b   1.000
_cell.length_c   1.000
_cell.angle_alpha   90.00
_cell.angle_beta   90.00
_cell.angle_gamma   90.00
#
_symmetry.space_group_name_H-M   'P 1'
#
loop_
_entity.id
_entity.type
_entity.pdbx_description
1 polymer ?
#
loop_
_entity_poly.entity_id
_entity_poly.type
_entity_poly.pdbx_seq_one_letter_code
_entity_poly.pdbx_strand_id
1 'polypeptide(L)'
;MNDIFKNKPKKSLGQNFLINENINKKIVDIAQCSNKNVIEIGPGKGALTKYLISKAKNVVAYEIDKDLIEDLENLKASNLKIVNIDFLKIKDLDFENQIVIGNIPYYITSDIIFKLLEFIFKIESIVLLMQEEVADRICAKPKTKEYGKLAVSLQACANCQKHLKVKAENFYPIPKVNSAVIKIEFKKQLDFDLKNFLEFTKTIFQFKEKHFLII
;
A
#
# COMPACT_ATOMS: atom_id res chain seq x y z
N MET A 1 -21.98 -20.60 11.82
CA MET A 1 -20.76 -20.55 10.99
C MET A 1 -21.01 -20.02 9.56
N ASN A 2 -22.21 -19.51 9.24
CA ASN A 2 -22.61 -19.13 7.87
C ASN A 2 -22.83 -17.62 7.62
N ASP A 3 -22.52 -16.73 8.58
CA ASP A 3 -22.78 -15.28 8.43
C ASP A 3 -21.53 -14.39 8.28
N ILE A 4 -20.33 -14.97 8.11
CA ILE A 4 -19.08 -14.18 8.11
C ILE A 4 -18.92 -13.34 6.81
N PHE A 5 -19.70 -13.61 5.76
CA PHE A 5 -19.57 -12.90 4.49
C PHE A 5 -20.93 -12.61 3.83
N LYS A 6 -21.62 -11.54 4.25
CA LYS A 6 -22.76 -10.94 3.51
C LYS A 6 -22.37 -10.65 2.04
N ASN A 7 -21.10 -10.29 1.82
CA ASN A 7 -20.46 -10.15 0.50
C ASN A 7 -19.30 -11.14 0.30
N LYS A 8 -19.37 -11.94 -0.76
CA LYS A 8 -18.32 -12.91 -1.15
C LYS A 8 -17.13 -12.19 -1.81
N PRO A 9 -15.88 -12.65 -1.59
CA PRO A 9 -14.70 -12.10 -2.24
C PRO A 9 -14.79 -12.16 -3.78
N LYS A 10 -14.53 -11.04 -4.45
CA LYS A 10 -14.48 -10.93 -5.91
C LYS A 10 -13.08 -11.24 -6.43
N LYS A 11 -12.95 -12.38 -7.13
CA LYS A 11 -11.68 -12.78 -7.77
C LYS A 11 -11.18 -11.75 -8.78
N SER A 12 -12.08 -11.09 -9.50
CA SER A 12 -11.74 -10.04 -10.48
C SER A 12 -11.06 -8.81 -9.88
N LEU A 13 -11.31 -8.54 -8.59
CA LEU A 13 -10.69 -7.45 -7.83
C LEU A 13 -9.51 -7.92 -6.97
N GLY A 14 -9.12 -9.20 -7.07
CA GLY A 14 -8.01 -9.75 -6.29
C GLY A 14 -8.22 -9.72 -4.77
N GLN A 15 -9.47 -9.71 -4.29
CA GLN A 15 -9.79 -9.59 -2.87
C GLN A 15 -9.31 -10.80 -2.06
N ASN A 16 -8.40 -10.53 -1.11
CA ASN A 16 -8.02 -11.44 -0.04
C ASN A 16 -8.12 -10.66 1.28
N PHE A 17 -9.13 -10.97 2.08
CA PHE A 17 -9.40 -10.26 3.32
C PHE A 17 -8.49 -10.78 4.43
N LEU A 18 -7.78 -9.89 5.12
CA LEU A 18 -6.99 -10.25 6.28
C LEU A 18 -7.93 -10.53 7.46
N ILE A 19 -7.93 -11.77 7.96
CA ILE A 19 -8.87 -12.25 9.00
C ILE A 19 -8.23 -12.34 10.39
N ASN A 20 -6.91 -12.16 10.50
CA ASN A 20 -6.20 -12.23 11.78
C ASN A 20 -6.13 -10.85 12.46
N GLU A 21 -6.92 -10.69 13.51
CA GLU A 21 -7.00 -9.44 14.31
C GLU A 21 -5.66 -9.01 14.92
N ASN A 22 -4.81 -9.95 15.34
CA ASN A 22 -3.51 -9.60 15.91
C ASN A 22 -2.56 -9.03 14.85
N ILE A 23 -2.68 -9.50 13.61
CA ILE A 23 -1.90 -8.97 12.48
C ILE A 23 -2.45 -7.59 12.09
N ASN A 24 -3.77 -7.41 12.06
CA ASN A 24 -4.41 -6.11 11.81
C ASN A 24 -3.88 -5.03 12.77
N LYS A 25 -3.86 -5.33 14.08
CA LYS A 25 -3.33 -4.42 15.11
C LYS A 25 -1.86 -4.08 14.89
N LYS A 26 -1.02 -5.09 14.63
CA LYS A 26 0.41 -4.91 14.36
C LYS A 26 0.66 -4.01 13.14
N ILE A 27 -0.09 -4.19 12.06
CA ILE A 27 0.02 -3.34 10.86
C ILE A 27 -0.27 -1.88 11.20
N VAL A 28 -1.35 -1.63 11.96
CA VAL A 28 -1.73 -0.28 12.38
C VAL A 28 -0.71 0.33 13.36
N ASP A 29 -0.10 -0.49 14.22
CA ASP A 29 0.97 -0.05 15.13
C ASP A 29 2.24 0.35 14.36
N ILE A 30 2.63 -0.43 13.34
CA ILE A 30 3.76 -0.10 12.45
C ILE A 30 3.56 1.25 11.74
N ALA A 31 2.31 1.60 11.42
CA ALA A 31 1.97 2.85 10.78
C ALA A 31 2.17 4.08 11.68
N GLN A 32 2.20 3.94 13.02
CA GLN A 32 2.44 5.05 13.95
C GLN A 32 1.53 6.27 13.67
N CYS A 33 0.25 6.01 13.41
CA CYS A 33 -0.72 7.00 12.90
C CYS A 33 -1.42 7.84 13.97
N SER A 34 -0.95 7.84 15.22
CA SER A 34 -1.60 8.55 16.33
C SER A 34 -1.70 10.05 16.05
N ASN A 35 -2.91 10.60 16.07
CA ASN A 35 -3.22 12.01 15.78
C ASN A 35 -2.74 12.51 14.39
N LYS A 36 -2.58 11.60 13.43
CA LYS A 36 -2.22 11.92 12.03
C LYS A 36 -3.39 11.69 11.09
N ASN A 37 -3.34 12.32 9.92
CA ASN A 37 -4.25 12.00 8.83
C ASN A 37 -3.80 10.70 8.16
N VAL A 38 -4.74 9.81 7.88
CA VAL A 38 -4.47 8.50 7.27
C VAL A 38 -5.29 8.32 6.02
N ILE A 39 -4.66 7.82 4.97
CA ILE A 39 -5.33 7.24 3.80
C ILE A 39 -5.27 5.73 3.91
N GLU A 40 -6.42 5.08 3.83
CA GLU A 40 -6.52 3.63 3.66
C GLU A 40 -6.89 3.30 2.22
N ILE A 41 -6.07 2.49 1.54
CA ILE A 41 -6.37 2.01 0.19
C ILE A 41 -6.84 0.56 0.26
N GLY A 42 -8.03 0.30 -0.27
CA GLY A 42 -8.66 -1.02 -0.24
C GLY A 42 -8.99 -1.47 1.19
N PRO A 43 -9.82 -0.72 1.94
CA PRO A 43 -10.22 -1.07 3.30
C PRO A 43 -11.00 -2.40 3.36
N GLY A 44 -11.62 -2.81 2.25
CA GLY A 44 -12.47 -3.99 2.17
C GLY A 44 -13.58 -3.90 3.21
N LYS A 45 -13.63 -4.88 4.11
CA LYS A 45 -14.62 -4.94 5.21
C LYS A 45 -14.23 -4.16 6.46
N GLY A 46 -13.24 -3.28 6.37
CA GLY A 46 -12.79 -2.45 7.48
C GLY A 46 -11.86 -3.16 8.47
N ALA A 47 -11.10 -4.17 8.02
CA ALA A 47 -10.23 -4.97 8.87
C ALA A 47 -9.15 -4.13 9.58
N LEU A 48 -8.55 -3.16 8.87
CA LEU A 48 -7.64 -2.17 9.45
C LEU A 48 -8.40 -0.90 9.87
N THR A 49 -9.40 -0.46 9.08
CA THR A 49 -10.20 0.75 9.33
C THR A 49 -10.67 0.89 10.77
N LYS A 50 -11.24 -0.18 11.36
CA LYS A 50 -11.76 -0.16 12.73
C LYS A 50 -10.71 0.17 13.79
N TYR A 51 -9.44 -0.12 13.52
CA TYR A 51 -8.33 0.24 14.39
C TYR A 51 -7.79 1.64 14.08
N LEU A 52 -7.78 2.02 12.80
CA LEU A 52 -7.32 3.34 12.35
C LEU A 52 -8.19 4.46 12.92
N ILE A 53 -9.52 4.33 12.86
CA ILE A 53 -10.46 5.35 13.36
C ILE A 53 -10.28 5.67 14.85
N SER A 54 -9.74 4.72 15.64
CA SER A 54 -9.50 4.91 17.07
C SER A 54 -8.17 5.61 17.40
N LYS A 55 -7.25 5.70 16.44
CA LYS A 55 -5.88 6.25 16.65
C LYS A 55 -5.61 7.49 15.81
N ALA A 56 -6.09 7.50 14.57
CA ALA A 56 -5.87 8.57 13.61
C ALA A 56 -6.73 9.80 13.91
N LYS A 57 -6.24 10.97 13.49
CA LYS A 57 -7.01 12.22 13.53
C LYS A 57 -8.16 12.17 12.53
N ASN A 58 -7.85 11.82 11.28
CA ASN A 58 -8.81 11.62 10.19
C ASN A 58 -8.40 10.39 9.38
N VAL A 59 -9.39 9.65 8.85
CA VAL A 59 -9.18 8.50 7.97
C VAL A 59 -9.96 8.72 6.67
N VAL A 60 -9.28 8.61 5.54
CA VAL A 60 -9.90 8.60 4.21
C VAL A 60 -9.71 7.21 3.60
N ALA A 61 -10.80 6.49 3.40
CA ALA A 61 -10.78 5.13 2.89
C ALA A 61 -11.22 5.07 1.43
N TYR A 62 -10.32 4.69 0.52
CA TYR A 62 -10.61 4.50 -0.91
C TYR A 62 -10.96 3.05 -1.18
N GLU A 63 -12.21 2.79 -1.56
CA GLU A 63 -12.70 1.44 -1.89
C GLU A 63 -13.33 1.44 -3.29
N ILE A 64 -12.90 0.52 -4.15
CA ILE A 64 -13.43 0.40 -5.51
C ILE A 64 -14.73 -0.42 -5.52
N ASP A 65 -14.86 -1.38 -4.60
CA ASP A 65 -16.01 -2.25 -4.50
C ASP A 65 -17.16 -1.59 -3.74
N LYS A 66 -18.12 -1.05 -4.50
CA LYS A 66 -19.33 -0.42 -3.95
C LYS A 66 -20.10 -1.31 -2.96
N ASP A 67 -20.02 -2.64 -3.11
CA ASP A 67 -20.78 -3.56 -2.28
C ASP A 67 -20.23 -3.63 -0.85
N LEU A 68 -18.97 -3.20 -0.64
CA LEU A 68 -18.31 -3.17 0.67
C LEU A 68 -18.46 -1.82 1.40
N ILE A 69 -19.03 -0.81 0.73
CA ILE A 69 -19.21 0.53 1.32
C ILE A 69 -20.13 0.47 2.55
N GLU A 70 -21.21 -0.33 2.49
CA GLU A 70 -22.13 -0.52 3.61
C GLU A 70 -21.39 -1.03 4.87
N ASP A 71 -20.44 -1.97 4.71
CA ASP A 71 -19.64 -2.51 5.82
C ASP A 71 -18.82 -1.41 6.51
N LEU A 72 -18.29 -0.45 5.74
CA LEU A 72 -17.49 0.67 6.25
C LEU A 72 -18.36 1.75 6.91
N GLU A 73 -19.50 2.09 6.29
CA GLU A 73 -20.46 3.08 6.83
C GLU A 73 -21.02 2.62 8.19
N ASN A 74 -21.20 1.31 8.37
CA ASN A 74 -21.64 0.71 9.62
C ASN A 74 -20.67 0.91 10.80
N LEU A 75 -19.41 1.33 10.55
CA LEU A 75 -18.48 1.72 11.62
C LEU A 75 -18.88 3.03 12.31
N LYS A 76 -19.74 3.85 11.69
CA LYS A 76 -20.33 5.10 12.24
C LYS A 76 -19.30 6.03 12.89
N ALA A 77 -18.11 6.13 12.30
CA ALA A 77 -17.02 6.95 12.83
C ALA A 77 -17.05 8.35 12.22
N SER A 78 -17.08 9.39 13.06
CA SER A 78 -17.16 10.79 12.59
C SER A 78 -15.88 11.28 11.89
N ASN A 79 -14.75 10.63 12.15
CA ASN A 79 -13.45 10.93 11.54
C ASN A 79 -13.13 10.04 10.33
N LEU A 80 -14.11 9.28 9.82
CA LEU A 80 -13.96 8.41 8.66
C LEU A 80 -14.69 9.02 7.44
N LYS A 81 -13.94 9.27 6.37
CA LYS A 81 -14.46 9.62 5.05
C LYS A 81 -14.28 8.42 4.13
N ILE A 82 -15.37 7.92 3.54
CA ILE A 82 -15.33 6.82 2.58
C ILE A 82 -15.45 7.39 1.18
N VAL A 83 -14.58 6.95 0.27
CA VAL A 83 -14.54 7.40 -1.12
C VAL A 83 -14.63 6.20 -2.05
N ASN A 84 -15.75 6.03 -2.74
CA ASN A 84 -15.94 4.93 -3.69
C ASN A 84 -15.29 5.24 -5.06
N ILE A 85 -13.96 5.29 -5.10
CA ILE A 85 -13.17 5.60 -6.29
C ILE A 85 -11.95 4.67 -6.35
N ASP A 86 -11.58 4.28 -7.58
CA ASP A 86 -10.28 3.65 -7.85
C ASP A 86 -9.13 4.62 -7.51
N PHE A 87 -8.30 4.26 -6.52
CA PHE A 87 -7.17 5.08 -6.07
C PHE A 87 -6.25 5.50 -7.23
N LEU A 88 -6.09 4.68 -8.26
CA LEU A 88 -5.25 5.02 -9.42
C LEU A 88 -5.77 6.23 -10.22
N LYS A 89 -7.06 6.58 -10.08
CA LYS A 89 -7.72 7.67 -10.81
C LYS A 89 -7.71 9.00 -10.06
N ILE A 90 -7.26 9.04 -8.81
CA ILE A 90 -7.25 10.29 -8.05
C ILE A 90 -6.22 11.26 -8.63
N LYS A 91 -6.51 12.55 -8.50
CA LYS A 91 -5.64 13.63 -8.98
C LYS A 91 -4.82 14.26 -7.86
N ASP A 92 -5.26 14.13 -6.62
CA ASP A 92 -4.61 14.69 -5.45
C ASP A 92 -5.03 13.96 -4.17
N LEU A 93 -4.32 14.23 -3.07
CA LEU A 93 -4.62 13.76 -1.72
C LEU A 93 -5.21 14.88 -0.87
N ASP A 94 -6.09 14.51 0.07
CA ASP A 94 -6.87 15.45 0.89
C ASP A 94 -6.01 16.24 1.91
N PHE A 95 -4.86 15.71 2.30
CA PHE A 95 -4.03 16.29 3.37
C PHE A 95 -2.55 16.38 3.00
N GLU A 96 -1.81 17.18 3.76
CA GLU A 96 -0.35 17.18 3.80
C GLU A 96 0.16 16.26 4.92
N ASN A 97 1.39 15.76 4.79
CA ASN A 97 2.08 14.92 5.78
C ASN A 97 1.22 13.76 6.31
N GLN A 98 0.50 13.06 5.42
CA GLN A 98 -0.36 11.94 5.81
C GLN A 98 0.37 10.60 5.75
N ILE A 99 -0.19 9.61 6.43
CA ILE A 99 0.27 8.22 6.33
C ILE A 99 -0.66 7.47 5.39
N VAL A 100 -0.08 6.66 4.51
CA VAL A 100 -0.86 5.75 3.65
C VAL A 100 -0.73 4.35 4.20
N ILE A 101 -1.85 3.64 4.30
CA ILE A 101 -1.91 2.25 4.75
C ILE A 101 -2.81 1.44 3.82
N GLY A 102 -2.54 0.15 3.63
CA GLY A 102 -3.42 -0.67 2.80
C GLY A 102 -3.03 -2.13 2.67
N ASN A 103 -4.04 -2.95 2.41
CA ASN A 103 -3.89 -4.34 1.94
C ASN A 103 -4.23 -4.38 0.46
N ILE A 104 -3.23 -4.11 -0.38
CA ILE A 104 -3.45 -3.85 -1.80
C ILE A 104 -3.58 -5.17 -2.57
N PRO A 105 -4.51 -5.27 -3.53
CA PRO A 105 -4.57 -6.41 -4.43
C PRO A 105 -3.26 -6.60 -5.19
N TYR A 106 -2.76 -7.82 -5.21
CA TYR A 106 -1.39 -8.11 -5.67
C TYR A 106 -1.10 -7.72 -7.12
N TYR A 107 -2.11 -7.75 -7.99
CA TYR A 107 -1.94 -7.49 -9.42
C TYR A 107 -1.72 -6.00 -9.74
N ILE A 108 -2.09 -5.08 -8.83
CA ILE A 108 -1.95 -3.62 -9.00
C ILE A 108 -0.95 -3.00 -8.03
N THR A 109 -0.25 -3.78 -7.20
CA THR A 109 0.68 -3.26 -6.18
C THR A 109 1.72 -2.29 -6.76
N SER A 110 2.30 -2.62 -7.93
CA SER A 110 3.29 -1.74 -8.56
C SER A 110 2.68 -0.42 -9.02
N ASP A 111 1.49 -0.46 -9.62
CA ASP A 111 0.81 0.75 -10.11
C ASP A 111 0.41 1.66 -8.94
N ILE A 112 -0.06 1.10 -7.84
CA ILE A 112 -0.37 1.84 -6.61
C ILE A 112 0.90 2.50 -6.05
N ILE A 113 2.02 1.80 -6.02
CA ILE A 113 3.30 2.36 -5.57
C ILE A 113 3.72 3.54 -6.45
N PHE A 114 3.69 3.39 -7.78
CA PHE A 114 4.06 4.49 -8.68
C PHE A 114 3.08 5.66 -8.59
N LYS A 115 1.78 5.39 -8.39
CA LYS A 115 0.79 6.44 -8.13
C LYS A 115 1.09 7.20 -6.85
N LEU A 116 1.47 6.50 -5.77
CA LEU A 116 1.86 7.13 -4.51
C LEU A 116 3.12 7.98 -4.66
N LEU A 117 4.04 7.60 -5.57
CA LEU A 117 5.21 8.40 -5.88
C LEU A 117 4.89 9.74 -6.55
N GLU A 118 3.71 9.90 -7.16
CA GLU A 118 3.26 11.22 -7.66
C GLU A 118 2.95 12.18 -6.51
N PHE A 119 2.70 11.68 -5.30
CA PHE A 119 2.27 12.44 -4.14
C PHE A 119 3.27 12.43 -2.98
N ILE A 120 4.54 12.09 -3.23
CA ILE A 120 5.53 11.87 -2.14
C ILE A 120 5.62 13.04 -1.15
N PHE A 121 5.49 14.29 -1.60
CA PHE A 121 5.64 15.46 -0.74
C PHE A 121 4.45 15.64 0.23
N LYS A 122 3.33 14.98 -0.03
CA LYS A 122 2.15 14.94 0.84
C LYS A 122 2.12 13.71 1.75
N ILE A 123 3.08 12.79 1.61
CA ILE A 123 3.09 11.50 2.31
C ILE A 123 4.31 11.43 3.21
N GLU A 124 4.09 11.25 4.51
CA GLU A 124 5.18 11.04 5.47
C GLU A 124 5.72 9.62 5.36
N SER A 125 4.83 8.62 5.36
CA SER A 125 5.18 7.22 5.22
C SER A 125 4.04 6.39 4.64
N ILE A 126 4.41 5.23 4.12
CA ILE A 126 3.51 4.23 3.56
C ILE A 126 3.70 2.92 4.33
N VAL A 127 2.60 2.26 4.72
CA VAL A 127 2.59 0.90 5.29
C VAL A 127 1.69 0.00 4.46
N LEU A 128 2.28 -0.91 3.67
CA LEU A 128 1.51 -1.79 2.79
C LEU A 128 1.75 -3.25 3.10
N LEU A 129 0.65 -4.01 3.07
CA LEU A 129 0.67 -5.46 3.01
C LEU A 129 0.62 -5.89 1.54
N MET A 130 1.58 -6.70 1.12
CA MET A 130 1.72 -7.18 -0.26
C MET A 130 2.38 -8.56 -0.30
N GLN A 131 2.48 -9.18 -1.48
CA GLN A 131 3.22 -10.44 -1.65
C GLN A 131 4.67 -10.30 -1.17
N GLU A 132 5.17 -11.33 -0.51
CA GLU A 132 6.54 -11.37 0.03
C GLU A 132 7.59 -11.08 -1.06
N GLU A 133 7.43 -11.66 -2.26
CA GLU A 133 8.34 -11.42 -3.40
C GLU A 133 8.39 -9.94 -3.81
N VAL A 134 7.27 -9.23 -3.78
CA VAL A 134 7.24 -7.80 -4.15
C VAL A 134 7.94 -6.97 -3.07
N ALA A 135 7.71 -7.30 -1.80
CA ALA A 135 8.42 -6.68 -0.68
C ALA A 135 9.94 -6.92 -0.77
N ASP A 136 10.35 -8.13 -1.16
CA ASP A 136 11.75 -8.49 -1.39
C ASP A 136 12.37 -7.66 -2.51
N ARG A 137 11.64 -7.48 -3.63
CA ARG A 137 12.08 -6.64 -4.75
C ARG A 137 12.17 -5.16 -4.41
N ILE A 138 11.32 -4.66 -3.52
CA ILE A 138 11.39 -3.26 -3.05
C ILE A 138 12.60 -3.06 -2.14
N CYS A 139 12.89 -4.02 -1.27
CA CYS A 139 13.97 -3.94 -0.27
C CYS A 139 15.28 -4.59 -0.74
N ALA A 140 15.37 -4.99 -2.01
CA ALA A 140 16.53 -5.65 -2.58
C ALA A 140 17.77 -4.74 -2.51
N LYS A 141 18.95 -5.33 -2.32
CA LYS A 141 20.23 -4.60 -2.33
C LYS A 141 20.79 -4.52 -3.75
N PRO A 142 21.59 -3.51 -4.09
CA PRO A 142 22.31 -3.48 -5.35
C PRO A 142 23.09 -4.78 -5.60
N LYS A 143 23.18 -5.19 -6.86
CA LYS A 143 23.85 -6.43 -7.31
C LYS A 143 23.17 -7.74 -6.86
N THR A 144 21.89 -7.71 -6.49
CA THR A 144 21.07 -8.93 -6.35
C THR A 144 20.12 -9.11 -7.53
N LYS A 145 19.61 -10.33 -7.72
CA LYS A 145 18.68 -10.67 -8.81
C LYS A 145 17.35 -9.92 -8.69
N GLU A 146 16.92 -9.65 -7.47
CA GLU A 146 15.66 -8.99 -7.13
C GLU A 146 15.74 -7.46 -7.28
N TYR A 147 16.96 -6.91 -7.37
CA TYR A 147 17.20 -5.49 -7.52
C TYR A 147 16.80 -5.01 -8.91
N GLY A 148 15.86 -4.08 -8.97
CA GLY A 148 15.36 -3.57 -10.24
C GLY A 148 14.57 -2.28 -10.09
N LYS A 149 13.70 -1.99 -11.08
CA LYS A 149 12.94 -0.74 -11.16
C LYS A 149 12.30 -0.31 -9.84
N LEU A 150 11.62 -1.22 -9.13
CA LEU A 150 10.94 -0.91 -7.86
C LEU A 150 11.94 -0.49 -6.77
N ALA A 151 13.00 -1.28 -6.54
CA ALA A 151 14.06 -0.93 -5.59
C ALA A 151 14.67 0.43 -5.92
N VAL A 152 15.10 0.64 -7.17
CA VAL A 152 15.76 1.89 -7.58
C VAL A 152 14.83 3.10 -7.43
N SER A 153 13.58 2.98 -7.86
CA SER A 153 12.60 4.09 -7.83
C SER A 153 12.30 4.52 -6.39
N LEU A 154 12.09 3.56 -5.49
CA LEU A 154 11.71 3.84 -4.10
C LEU A 154 12.92 4.19 -3.23
N GLN A 155 13.99 3.41 -3.29
CA GLN A 155 15.16 3.62 -2.42
C GLN A 155 15.91 4.93 -2.74
N ALA A 156 15.74 5.48 -3.95
CA ALA A 156 16.25 6.81 -4.29
C ALA A 156 15.59 7.92 -3.44
N CYS A 157 14.30 7.79 -3.14
CA CYS A 157 13.50 8.83 -2.46
C CYS A 157 13.03 8.44 -1.04
N ALA A 158 13.26 7.21 -0.59
CA ALA A 158 12.74 6.70 0.68
C ALA A 158 13.61 5.62 1.33
N ASN A 159 13.48 5.49 2.66
CA ASN A 159 13.93 4.32 3.41
C ASN A 159 12.86 3.23 3.34
N CYS A 160 13.19 2.06 2.79
CA CYS A 160 12.26 0.94 2.59
C CYS A 160 12.63 -0.24 3.49
N GLN A 161 11.72 -0.68 4.35
CA GLN A 161 11.98 -1.75 5.31
C GLN A 161 10.83 -2.77 5.38
N LYS A 162 11.19 -4.06 5.47
CA LYS A 162 10.23 -5.14 5.78
C LYS A 162 10.06 -5.24 7.29
N HIS A 163 8.82 -5.21 7.78
CA HIS A 163 8.52 -5.25 9.21
C HIS A 163 7.91 -6.57 9.69
N LEU A 164 7.06 -7.20 8.88
CA LEU A 164 6.32 -8.39 9.31
C LEU A 164 6.11 -9.36 8.15
N LYS A 165 6.38 -10.64 8.36
CA LYS A 165 5.93 -11.71 7.47
C LYS A 165 4.55 -12.20 7.89
N VAL A 166 3.64 -12.35 6.94
CA VAL A 166 2.24 -12.76 7.15
C VAL A 166 1.98 -14.01 6.33
N LYS A 167 1.69 -15.13 7.00
CA LYS A 167 1.39 -16.39 6.34
C LYS A 167 0.05 -16.33 5.61
N ALA A 168 -0.06 -17.02 4.46
CA ALA A 168 -1.27 -17.07 3.63
C ALA A 168 -2.54 -17.50 4.39
N GLU A 169 -2.42 -18.36 5.39
CA GLU A 169 -3.53 -18.82 6.25
C GLU A 169 -4.26 -17.71 7.02
N ASN A 170 -3.67 -16.52 7.10
CA ASN A 170 -4.28 -15.35 7.75
C ASN A 170 -5.26 -14.60 6.86
N PHE A 171 -5.54 -15.09 5.64
CA PHE A 171 -6.42 -14.44 4.68
C PHE A 171 -7.60 -15.33 4.28
N TYR A 172 -8.67 -14.69 3.82
CA TYR A 172 -9.79 -15.33 3.16
C TYR A 172 -10.20 -14.58 1.87
N PRO A 173 -10.20 -15.26 0.70
CA PRO A 173 -9.71 -16.62 0.45
C PRO A 173 -8.21 -16.72 0.73
N ILE A 174 -7.70 -17.94 0.93
CA ILE A 174 -6.27 -18.18 1.17
C ILE A 174 -5.51 -17.95 -0.14
N PRO A 175 -4.55 -16.99 -0.21
CA PRO A 175 -3.70 -16.80 -1.38
C PRO A 175 -2.69 -17.93 -1.53
N LYS A 176 -2.10 -18.05 -2.72
CA LYS A 176 -1.09 -19.09 -3.03
C LYS A 176 0.28 -18.83 -2.40
N VAL A 177 0.54 -17.60 -1.96
CA VAL A 177 1.85 -17.15 -1.49
C VAL A 177 1.70 -16.36 -0.20
N ASN A 178 2.78 -16.28 0.55
CA ASN A 178 2.83 -15.45 1.76
C ASN A 178 2.89 -13.96 1.41
N SER A 179 2.52 -13.14 2.39
CA SER A 179 2.62 -11.69 2.33
C SER A 179 3.69 -11.16 3.28
N ALA A 180 4.08 -9.91 3.07
CA ALA A 180 4.89 -9.14 3.98
C ALA A 180 4.32 -7.72 4.12
N VAL A 181 4.51 -7.15 5.31
CA VAL A 181 4.25 -5.74 5.61
C VAL A 181 5.56 -4.99 5.42
N ILE A 182 5.53 -3.95 4.61
CA ILE A 182 6.64 -3.02 4.46
C ILE A 182 6.25 -1.64 5.00
N LYS A 183 7.24 -0.91 5.48
CA LYS A 183 7.15 0.53 5.76
C LYS A 183 8.12 1.25 4.84
N ILE A 184 7.65 2.33 4.23
CA ILE A 184 8.43 3.20 3.36
C ILE A 184 8.34 4.60 3.95
N GLU A 185 9.48 5.17 4.33
CA GLU A 185 9.57 6.50 4.93
C GLU A 185 10.25 7.45 3.95
N PHE A 186 9.53 8.47 3.49
CA PHE A 186 10.04 9.36 2.45
C PHE A 186 11.04 10.37 3.01
N LYS A 187 12.05 10.70 2.18
CA LYS A 187 12.98 11.79 2.47
C LYS A 187 12.23 13.12 2.37
N LYS A 188 12.48 14.03 3.31
CA LYS A 188 11.87 15.38 3.34
C LYS A 188 12.30 16.26 2.17
N GLN A 189 13.48 16.00 1.62
CA GLN A 189 14.05 16.73 0.50
C GLN A 189 14.69 15.76 -0.47
N LEU A 190 14.56 16.07 -1.76
CA LEU A 190 15.25 15.39 -2.85
C LEU A 190 16.18 16.39 -3.53
N ASP A 191 17.34 15.90 -3.88
CA ASP A 191 18.46 16.58 -4.54
C ASP A 191 18.44 16.34 -6.06
N PHE A 192 17.33 15.83 -6.58
CA PHE A 192 17.08 15.55 -7.99
C PHE A 192 15.59 15.69 -8.33
N ASP A 193 15.28 15.87 -9.62
CA ASP A 193 13.90 15.85 -10.12
C ASP A 193 13.37 14.40 -10.14
N LEU A 194 12.43 14.09 -9.25
CA LEU A 194 11.89 12.74 -9.12
C LEU A 194 11.19 12.28 -10.39
N LYS A 195 10.47 13.17 -11.10
CA LYS A 195 9.71 12.79 -12.28
C LYS A 195 10.65 12.31 -13.40
N ASN A 196 11.67 13.09 -13.70
CA ASN A 196 12.71 12.75 -14.68
C ASN A 196 13.46 11.49 -14.26
N PHE A 197 13.76 11.33 -12.97
CA PHE A 197 14.37 10.11 -12.46
C PHE A 197 13.48 8.87 -12.66
N LEU A 198 12.18 8.95 -12.39
CA LEU A 198 11.24 7.85 -12.59
C LEU A 198 11.07 7.50 -14.08
N GLU A 199 11.10 8.50 -14.96
CA GLU A 199 11.09 8.29 -16.41
C GLU A 199 12.38 7.62 -16.90
N PHE A 200 13.53 8.07 -16.41
CA PHE A 200 14.83 7.46 -16.68
C PHE A 200 14.86 6.00 -16.22
N THR A 201 14.47 5.72 -14.97
CA THR A 201 14.41 4.36 -14.43
C THR A 201 13.45 3.47 -15.20
N LYS A 202 12.30 3.98 -15.66
CA LYS A 202 11.39 3.24 -16.53
C LYS A 202 12.08 2.82 -17.84
N THR A 203 12.83 3.73 -18.46
CA THR A 203 13.53 3.49 -19.73
C THR A 203 14.64 2.45 -19.59
N ILE A 204 15.51 2.57 -18.59
CA ILE A 204 16.66 1.65 -18.43
C ILE A 204 16.23 0.22 -18.10
N PHE A 205 15.13 0.05 -17.35
CA PHE A 205 14.62 -1.27 -16.98
C PHE A 205 13.67 -1.88 -18.02
N GLN A 206 13.40 -1.18 -19.12
CA GLN A 206 12.63 -1.71 -20.25
C GLN A 206 13.42 -2.73 -21.07
N PHE A 207 14.75 -2.60 -21.12
CA PHE A 207 15.64 -3.49 -21.85
C PHE A 207 16.44 -4.37 -20.89
N LYS A 208 15.87 -5.51 -20.50
CA LYS A 208 16.64 -6.54 -19.79
C LYS A 208 17.81 -6.99 -20.68
N GLU A 209 19.02 -7.01 -20.12
CA GLU A 209 20.24 -7.60 -20.72
C GLU A 209 20.92 -6.81 -21.87
N LYS A 210 20.75 -5.50 -21.96
CA LYS A 210 21.57 -4.65 -22.87
C LYS A 210 22.65 -3.89 -22.09
N HIS A 211 23.87 -3.85 -22.63
CA HIS A 211 24.97 -3.06 -22.07
C HIS A 211 24.65 -1.55 -22.14
N PHE A 212 24.95 -0.83 -21.07
CA PHE A 212 24.91 0.63 -21.08
C PHE A 212 26.00 1.15 -22.03
N LEU A 213 25.59 1.88 -23.07
CA LEU A 213 26.49 2.76 -23.82
C LEU A 213 26.61 4.05 -23.00
N ILE A 214 27.71 4.19 -22.26
CA ILE A 214 28.13 5.50 -21.76
C ILE A 214 28.76 6.20 -22.96
N ILE A 215 28.07 7.21 -23.50
CA ILE A 215 28.57 8.08 -24.56
C ILE A 215 29.19 9.32 -23.90
#